data_AF-A0A7C3R5Y8-F1
#
_entry.id   AF-A0A7C3R5Y8-F1
#
_cell.length_a   1.000
_cell.length_b   1.000
_cell.length_c   1.000
_cell.angle_alpha   90.00
_cell.angle_beta   90.00
_cell.angle_gamma   90.00
#
_symmetry.space_group_name_H-M   'P 1'
#
loop_
_entity.id
_entity.type
_entity.pdbx_description
1 polymer ?
#
loop_
_entity_poly.entity_id
_entity_poly.type
_entity_poly.pdbx_seq_one_letter_code
_entity_poly.pdbx_strand_id
1 'polypeptide(L)'
;SSSVKISYKPQYIEIDFEGTVREYLSSVADIEKEEYKVEIIRPLDLDKLLEKNLKELSGGELQRVAIAYCLSKSADLYLLDEPSAFLDVEQRLTVAKLLNKLVDVREKSCIVIDHDLLFLSQVGSRAIVFSGDPGIKGYAGEVKKIKDAFNTFLKQVGITFRKDPQTGRPRANKLNSQLDLEQKEKEEYWKV
;
A
#
# COMPACT_ATOMS: atom_id res chain seq x y z
N SER A 1 22.62 17.20 13.54
CA SER A 1 21.34 16.90 12.87
C SER A 1 21.36 15.42 12.51
N SER A 2 20.54 14.59 13.15
CA SER A 2 20.44 13.17 12.78
C SER A 2 19.70 13.07 11.44
N SER A 3 20.37 12.56 10.41
CA SER A 3 19.77 12.31 9.10
C SER A 3 18.68 11.24 9.21
N VAL A 4 17.46 11.54 8.77
CA VAL A 4 16.36 10.57 8.68
C VAL A 4 16.74 9.47 7.69
N LYS A 5 16.66 8.19 8.11
CA LYS A 5 16.90 7.05 7.21
C LYS A 5 15.61 6.68 6.48
N ILE A 6 15.68 6.59 5.15
CA ILE A 6 14.54 6.27 4.29
C ILE A 6 14.77 4.91 3.62
N SER A 7 13.76 4.05 3.65
CA SER A 7 13.68 2.85 2.81
C SER A 7 12.57 3.03 1.78
N TYR A 8 12.85 2.73 0.52
CA TYR A 8 11.95 3.02 -0.60
C TYR A 8 11.68 1.78 -1.47
N LYS A 9 10.41 1.54 -1.78
CA LYS A 9 9.91 0.55 -2.74
C LYS A 9 9.34 1.30 -3.96
N PRO A 10 10.03 1.30 -5.12
CA PRO A 10 9.62 2.08 -6.30
C PRO A 10 8.42 1.47 -7.05
N GLN A 11 7.62 2.29 -7.72
CA GLN A 11 6.46 1.82 -8.50
C GLN A 11 6.87 0.73 -9.50
N TYR A 12 7.89 1.02 -10.31
CA TYR A 12 8.50 0.07 -11.24
C TYR A 12 9.71 -0.58 -10.57
N ILE A 13 9.64 -1.91 -10.43
CA ILE A 13 10.69 -2.69 -9.78
C ILE A 13 11.68 -3.15 -10.83
N GLU A 14 12.87 -2.54 -10.81
CA GLU A 14 14.05 -3.04 -11.52
C GLU A 14 15.07 -3.50 -10.48
N ILE A 15 15.35 -4.80 -10.46
CA ILE A 15 16.34 -5.37 -9.54
C ILE A 15 17.56 -5.74 -10.36
N ASP A 16 18.61 -4.93 -10.24
CA ASP A 16 19.95 -5.23 -10.74
C ASP A 16 20.70 -6.11 -9.72
N PHE A 17 20.22 -7.33 -9.55
CA PHE A 17 20.82 -8.33 -8.68
C PHE A 17 20.78 -9.70 -9.36
N GLU A 18 21.92 -10.37 -9.41
CA GLU A 18 22.03 -11.72 -9.91
C GLU A 18 22.05 -12.71 -8.75
N GLY A 19 20.98 -13.47 -8.60
CA GLY A 19 20.88 -14.49 -7.58
C GLY A 19 19.45 -14.79 -7.17
N THR A 20 19.36 -15.52 -6.07
CA THR A 20 18.11 -15.98 -5.48
C THR A 20 17.45 -14.91 -4.61
N VAL A 21 16.16 -15.09 -4.32
CA VAL A 21 15.43 -14.25 -3.35
C VAL A 21 16.08 -14.31 -1.97
N ARG A 22 16.56 -15.49 -1.55
CA ARG A 22 17.30 -15.70 -0.31
C ARG A 22 18.51 -14.80 -0.23
N GLU A 23 19.38 -14.83 -1.25
CA GLU A 23 20.60 -14.02 -1.28
C GLU A 23 20.27 -12.53 -1.26
N TYR A 24 19.27 -12.12 -2.04
CA TYR A 24 18.83 -10.72 -2.10
C TYR A 24 18.32 -10.20 -0.75
N LEU A 25 17.44 -10.93 -0.06
CA LEU A 25 16.94 -10.53 1.25
C LEU A 25 18.02 -10.62 2.35
N SER A 26 18.92 -11.61 2.24
CA SER A 26 20.04 -11.77 3.19
C SER A 26 21.03 -10.61 3.13
N SER A 27 21.07 -9.85 2.02
CA SER A 27 21.90 -8.66 1.90
C SER A 27 21.48 -7.49 2.82
N VAL A 28 20.25 -7.51 3.34
CA VAL A 28 19.69 -6.43 4.18
C VAL A 28 19.18 -6.88 5.54
N ALA A 29 18.97 -8.18 5.75
CA ALA A 29 18.50 -8.73 7.02
C ALA A 29 18.99 -10.17 7.24
N ASP A 30 19.02 -10.60 8.50
CA ASP A 30 19.24 -12.00 8.85
C ASP A 30 17.92 -12.77 8.69
N ILE A 31 17.74 -13.38 7.51
CA ILE A 31 16.48 -14.04 7.16
C ILE A 31 16.29 -15.39 7.86
N GLU A 32 17.33 -15.93 8.50
CA GLU A 32 17.25 -17.22 9.18
C GLU A 32 16.59 -17.13 10.55
N LYS A 33 16.58 -15.93 11.14
CA LYS A 33 15.88 -15.64 12.39
C LYS A 33 14.40 -15.95 12.30
N GLU A 34 13.91 -16.69 13.28
CA GLU A 34 12.50 -17.08 13.35
C GLU A 34 11.59 -15.86 13.46
N GLU A 35 12.03 -14.79 14.15
CA GLU A 35 11.26 -13.54 14.21
C GLU A 35 11.07 -12.93 12.81
N TYR A 36 12.13 -12.89 11.99
CA TYR A 36 12.05 -12.37 10.62
C TYR A 36 11.17 -13.24 9.73
N LYS A 37 11.25 -14.57 9.89
CA LYS A 37 10.39 -15.51 9.15
C LYS A 37 8.91 -15.28 9.48
N VAL A 38 8.57 -15.10 10.75
CA VAL A 38 7.20 -14.82 11.21
C VAL A 38 6.72 -13.42 10.81
N GLU A 39 7.59 -12.42 10.82
CA GLU A 39 7.23 -11.04 10.51
C GLU A 39 7.13 -10.76 9.01
N ILE A 40 8.02 -11.31 8.19
CA ILE A 40 8.16 -10.90 6.78
C ILE A 40 7.93 -12.08 5.83
N ILE A 41 8.68 -13.17 5.96
CA ILE A 41 8.67 -14.28 4.99
C ILE A 41 7.30 -14.94 4.89
N ARG A 42 6.74 -15.41 6.02
CA ARG A 42 5.47 -16.14 6.04
C ARG A 42 4.27 -15.26 5.68
N PRO A 43 4.13 -14.03 6.21
CA PRO A 43 3.02 -13.16 5.80
C PRO A 43 3.05 -12.84 4.30
N LEU A 44 4.23 -12.66 3.71
CA LEU A 44 4.34 -12.41 2.28
C LEU A 44 4.43 -13.69 1.45
N ASP A 45 4.24 -14.88 2.05
CA ASP A 45 4.31 -16.19 1.41
C ASP A 45 5.56 -16.35 0.52
N LEU A 46 6.72 -16.03 1.10
CA LEU A 46 8.00 -16.05 0.41
C LEU A 46 8.77 -17.36 0.58
N ASP A 47 8.34 -18.27 1.46
CA ASP A 47 9.05 -19.53 1.75
C ASP A 47 9.36 -20.32 0.48
N LYS A 48 8.41 -20.41 -0.46
CA LYS A 48 8.56 -21.13 -1.74
C LYS A 48 9.34 -20.36 -2.79
N LEU A 49 9.66 -19.09 -2.53
CA LEU A 49 10.35 -18.19 -3.45
C LEU A 49 11.83 -18.04 -3.11
N LEU A 50 12.25 -18.41 -1.88
CA LEU A 50 13.61 -18.18 -1.38
C LEU A 50 14.69 -18.71 -2.32
N GLU A 51 14.52 -19.89 -2.89
CA GLU A 51 15.50 -20.51 -3.80
C GLU A 51 15.31 -20.14 -5.28
N LYS A 52 14.25 -19.42 -5.64
CA LYS A 52 14.02 -18.98 -7.02
C LYS A 52 14.95 -17.82 -7.37
N ASN A 53 15.38 -17.77 -8.63
CA ASN A 53 16.10 -16.61 -9.13
C ASN A 53 15.17 -15.41 -9.26
N LEU A 54 15.65 -14.20 -8.91
CA LEU A 54 14.85 -12.98 -9.00
C LEU A 54 14.33 -12.70 -10.41
N LYS A 55 15.10 -13.05 -11.44
CA LYS A 55 14.74 -12.83 -12.86
C LYS A 55 13.60 -13.76 -13.33
N GLU A 56 13.28 -14.80 -12.56
CA GLU A 56 12.23 -15.79 -12.90
C GLU A 56 10.89 -15.49 -12.22
N LEU A 57 10.84 -14.48 -11.34
CA LEU A 57 9.63 -14.16 -10.59
C LEU A 57 8.57 -13.53 -11.49
N SER A 58 7.31 -13.93 -11.28
CA SER A 58 6.16 -13.19 -11.79
C SER A 58 6.07 -11.79 -11.17
N GLY A 59 5.32 -10.88 -11.80
CA GLY A 59 5.16 -9.51 -11.28
C GLY A 59 4.65 -9.45 -9.83
N GLY A 60 3.70 -10.30 -9.46
CA GLY A 60 3.19 -10.37 -8.08
C GLY A 60 4.17 -11.00 -7.08
N GLU A 61 4.97 -11.99 -7.50
CA GLU A 61 6.06 -12.52 -6.67
C GLU A 61 7.15 -11.47 -6.44
N LEU A 62 7.58 -10.80 -7.52
CA LEU A 62 8.57 -9.72 -7.48
C LEU A 62 8.11 -8.56 -6.59
N GLN A 63 6.82 -8.20 -6.67
CA GLN A 63 6.22 -7.18 -5.82
C GLN A 63 6.33 -7.53 -4.34
N ARG A 64 5.97 -8.76 -3.95
CA ARG A 64 6.07 -9.22 -2.55
C ARG A 64 7.52 -9.23 -2.06
N VAL A 65 8.46 -9.66 -2.90
CA VAL A 65 9.90 -9.63 -2.59
C VAL A 65 10.40 -8.18 -2.43
N ALA A 66 9.99 -7.25 -3.28
CA ALA A 66 10.38 -5.84 -3.17
C ALA A 66 9.81 -5.17 -1.91
N ILE A 67 8.57 -5.49 -1.54
CA ILE A 67 7.96 -5.06 -0.27
C ILE A 67 8.76 -5.61 0.90
N ALA A 68 9.06 -6.91 0.93
CA ALA A 68 9.89 -7.53 1.96
C ALA A 68 11.23 -6.81 2.09
N TYR A 69 11.98 -6.70 0.99
CA TYR A 69 13.29 -6.05 0.97
C TYR A 69 13.25 -4.61 1.51
N CYS A 70 12.23 -3.82 1.15
CA CYS A 70 12.03 -2.47 1.67
C CYS A 70 11.81 -2.47 3.19
N LEU A 71 10.96 -3.37 3.68
CA LEU A 71 10.61 -3.49 5.11
C LEU A 71 11.73 -4.12 5.96
N SER A 72 12.69 -4.79 5.33
CA SER A 72 13.84 -5.42 6.00
C SER A 72 14.95 -4.42 6.35
N LYS A 73 15.01 -3.28 5.65
CA LYS A 73 15.98 -2.23 5.94
C LYS A 73 15.61 -1.48 7.22
N SER A 74 16.58 -1.25 8.09
CA SER A 74 16.42 -0.36 9.25
C SER A 74 16.25 1.09 8.78
N ALA A 75 15.02 1.59 8.80
CA ALA A 75 14.67 2.94 8.40
C ALA A 75 13.76 3.65 9.42
N ASP A 76 13.78 4.98 9.40
CA ASP A 76 12.90 5.84 10.17
C ASP A 76 11.57 6.10 9.44
N LEU A 77 11.64 6.11 8.10
CA LEU A 77 10.52 6.28 7.19
C LEU A 77 10.57 5.23 6.07
N TYR A 78 9.46 4.52 5.89
CA TYR A 78 9.24 3.64 4.75
C TYR A 78 8.37 4.35 3.71
N LEU A 79 8.80 4.31 2.46
CA LEU A 79 8.08 4.86 1.31
C LEU A 79 7.73 3.71 0.38
N LEU A 80 6.44 3.48 0.14
CA LEU A 80 5.96 2.43 -0.76
C LEU A 80 5.12 3.04 -1.86
N ASP A 81 5.60 2.88 -3.10
CA ASP A 81 4.95 3.38 -4.29
C ASP A 81 4.27 2.24 -5.04
N GLU A 82 2.95 2.35 -5.14
CA GLU A 82 2.00 1.35 -5.61
C GLU A 82 2.29 -0.09 -5.11
N PRO A 83 2.31 -0.32 -3.78
CA PRO A 83 2.53 -1.65 -3.23
C PRO A 83 1.38 -2.63 -3.57
N SER A 84 0.18 -2.16 -3.90
CA SER A 84 -0.95 -3.04 -4.27
C SER A 84 -0.87 -3.61 -5.69
N ALA A 85 0.00 -3.04 -6.55
CA ALA A 85 0.14 -3.43 -7.94
C ALA A 85 0.47 -4.93 -8.08
N PHE A 86 -0.15 -5.58 -9.07
CA PHE A 86 -0.02 -7.03 -9.36
C PHE A 86 -0.45 -7.99 -8.24
N LEU A 87 -0.87 -7.49 -7.08
CA LEU A 87 -1.37 -8.31 -5.97
C LEU A 87 -2.85 -8.60 -6.13
N ASP A 88 -3.26 -9.81 -5.79
CA ASP A 88 -4.66 -10.16 -5.60
C ASP A 88 -5.24 -9.56 -4.31
N VAL A 89 -6.55 -9.72 -4.11
CA VAL A 89 -7.25 -9.13 -2.96
C VAL A 89 -6.73 -9.67 -1.62
N GLU A 90 -6.37 -10.95 -1.52
CA GLU A 90 -5.88 -11.54 -0.28
C GLU A 90 -4.48 -11.05 0.04
N GLN A 91 -3.61 -10.98 -0.97
CA GLN A 91 -2.26 -10.45 -0.85
C GLN A 91 -2.27 -8.97 -0.45
N ARG A 92 -3.17 -8.14 -1.01
CA ARG A 92 -3.34 -6.73 -0.60
C ARG A 92 -3.72 -6.60 0.86
N LEU A 93 -4.68 -7.41 1.33
CA LEU A 93 -5.08 -7.41 2.75
C LEU A 93 -3.93 -7.84 3.66
N THR A 94 -3.14 -8.80 3.23
CA THR A 94 -1.99 -9.27 3.99
C THR A 94 -0.88 -8.21 4.07
N VAL A 95 -0.56 -7.55 2.94
CA VAL A 95 0.38 -6.41 2.92
C VAL A 95 -0.14 -5.28 3.81
N ALA A 96 -1.43 -4.96 3.76
CA ALA A 96 -1.99 -3.90 4.59
C ALA A 96 -1.84 -4.19 6.09
N LYS A 97 -2.18 -5.41 6.51
CA LYS A 97 -1.99 -5.86 7.90
C LYS A 97 -0.53 -5.83 8.33
N LEU A 98 0.38 -6.25 7.44
CA LEU A 98 1.81 -6.23 7.69
C LEU A 98 2.31 -4.80 7.91
N LEU A 99 1.95 -3.86 7.05
CA LEU A 99 2.36 -2.45 7.17
C LEU A 99 1.90 -1.83 8.48
N ASN A 100 0.63 -2.02 8.86
CA ASN A 100 0.10 -1.53 10.14
C ASN A 100 0.86 -2.13 11.32
N LYS A 101 1.03 -3.45 11.34
CA LYS A 101 1.76 -4.13 12.42
C LYS A 101 3.20 -3.61 12.55
N LEU A 102 3.90 -3.40 11.44
CA LEU A 102 5.28 -2.94 11.45
C LEU A 102 5.41 -1.48 11.91
N VAL A 103 4.51 -0.61 11.48
CA VAL A 103 4.44 0.79 11.95
C VAL A 103 4.21 0.83 13.45
N ASP A 104 3.27 0.03 13.95
CA ASP A 104 2.92 -0.02 15.38
C ASP A 104 4.05 -0.61 16.23
N VAL A 105 4.60 -1.77 15.84
CA VAL A 105 5.62 -2.47 16.64
C VAL A 105 6.97 -1.77 16.61
N ARG A 106 7.36 -1.17 15.48
CA ARG A 106 8.69 -0.56 15.31
C ARG A 106 8.69 0.94 15.61
N GLU A 107 7.54 1.53 15.93
CA GLU A 107 7.35 2.96 16.15
C GLU A 107 7.91 3.82 14.98
N LYS A 108 7.71 3.35 13.74
CA LYS A 108 8.21 4.00 12.52
C LYS A 108 7.08 4.56 11.67
N SER A 109 7.40 5.51 10.79
CA SER A 109 6.41 6.08 9.86
C SER A 109 6.43 5.39 8.50
N CYS A 110 5.28 5.38 7.84
CA CYS A 110 5.12 4.84 6.49
C CYS A 110 4.31 5.82 5.62
N ILE A 111 4.75 6.04 4.38
CA ILE A 111 3.97 6.72 3.35
C ILE A 111 3.73 5.73 2.23
N VAL A 112 2.45 5.60 1.87
CA VAL A 112 1.97 4.72 0.82
C VAL A 112 1.33 5.57 -0.27
N ILE A 113 1.75 5.36 -1.51
CA ILE A 113 1.14 5.92 -2.71
C ILE A 113 0.42 4.78 -3.41
N ASP A 114 -0.87 4.92 -3.65
CA ASP A 114 -1.67 3.88 -4.30
C ASP A 114 -2.96 4.49 -4.89
N HIS A 115 -3.63 3.74 -5.76
CA HIS A 115 -4.93 4.11 -6.33
C HIS A 115 -6.07 3.22 -5.80
N ASP A 116 -5.76 2.14 -5.07
CA ASP A 116 -6.75 1.26 -4.45
C ASP A 116 -7.25 1.86 -3.12
N LEU A 117 -8.45 2.45 -3.15
CA LEU A 117 -9.08 3.04 -1.97
C LEU A 117 -9.37 2.02 -0.87
N LEU A 118 -9.65 0.75 -1.20
CA LEU A 118 -9.83 -0.28 -0.19
C LEU A 118 -8.51 -0.54 0.51
N PHE A 119 -7.43 -0.74 -0.23
CA PHE A 119 -6.09 -0.93 0.36
C PHE A 119 -5.68 0.28 1.22
N LEU A 120 -5.80 1.50 0.68
CA LEU A 120 -5.51 2.73 1.42
C LEU A 120 -6.37 2.90 2.68
N SER A 121 -7.64 2.50 2.64
CA SER A 121 -8.53 2.53 3.82
C SER A 121 -8.07 1.62 4.96
N GLN A 122 -7.30 0.57 4.64
CA GLN A 122 -6.79 -0.38 5.62
C GLN A 122 -5.47 0.08 6.22
N VAL A 123 -4.62 0.78 5.45
CA VAL A 123 -3.26 1.17 5.90
C VAL A 123 -3.17 2.62 6.40
N GLY A 124 -4.03 3.51 5.91
CA GLY A 124 -3.89 4.94 6.10
C GLY A 124 -4.62 5.46 7.33
N SER A 125 -3.91 6.20 8.18
CA SER A 125 -4.52 7.05 9.22
C SER A 125 -4.85 8.45 8.70
N ARG A 126 -3.98 8.97 7.83
CA ARG A 126 -4.08 10.28 7.18
C ARG A 126 -3.68 10.16 5.71
N ALA A 127 -4.13 11.09 4.89
CA ALA A 127 -3.76 11.13 3.48
C ALA A 127 -3.67 12.56 2.96
N ILE A 128 -2.91 12.70 1.87
CA ILE A 128 -2.81 13.90 1.05
C ILE A 128 -3.47 13.57 -0.28
N VAL A 129 -4.39 14.41 -0.72
CA VAL A 129 -5.01 14.30 -2.04
C VAL A 129 -4.21 15.14 -3.02
N PHE A 130 -3.79 14.54 -4.13
CA PHE A 130 -3.15 15.25 -5.24
C PHE A 130 -4.21 15.63 -6.27
N SER A 131 -4.07 16.83 -6.85
CA SER A 131 -4.93 17.32 -7.94
C SER A 131 -4.12 18.04 -9.00
N GLY A 132 -4.73 18.33 -10.15
CA GLY A 132 -4.08 19.06 -11.25
C GLY A 132 -4.39 18.43 -12.60
N ASP A 133 -3.55 18.76 -13.58
CA ASP A 133 -3.67 18.32 -14.96
C ASP A 133 -2.48 17.38 -15.28
N PRO A 134 -2.72 16.08 -15.55
CA PRO A 134 -1.67 15.10 -15.80
C PRO A 134 -0.69 15.56 -16.89
N GLY A 135 0.61 15.51 -16.59
CA GLY A 135 1.68 15.95 -17.50
C GLY A 135 1.86 17.47 -17.62
N ILE A 136 1.05 18.28 -16.95
CA ILE A 136 1.13 19.75 -17.02
C ILE A 136 1.46 20.34 -15.63
N LYS A 137 0.64 20.05 -14.61
CA LYS A 137 0.80 20.60 -13.26
C LYS A 137 0.14 19.72 -12.22
N GLY A 138 0.73 19.65 -11.03
CA GLY A 138 0.21 18.92 -9.89
C GLY A 138 0.27 19.75 -8.61
N TYR A 139 -0.71 19.56 -7.74
CA TYR A 139 -0.84 20.24 -6.46
C TYR A 139 -1.04 19.19 -5.37
N ALA A 140 -0.18 19.21 -4.36
CA ALA A 140 -0.37 18.42 -3.15
C ALA A 140 -1.30 19.18 -2.20
N GLY A 141 -2.38 18.52 -1.77
CA GLY A 141 -3.28 19.05 -0.77
C GLY A 141 -2.69 19.08 0.64
N GLU A 142 -3.50 19.51 1.59
CA GLU A 142 -3.22 19.42 3.02
C GLU A 142 -3.38 17.99 3.56
N VAL A 143 -2.74 17.69 4.68
CA VAL A 143 -2.81 16.37 5.33
C VAL A 143 -4.13 16.23 6.11
N LYS A 144 -5.05 15.41 5.63
CA LYS A 144 -6.37 15.16 6.26
C LYS A 144 -6.44 13.79 6.91
N LYS A 145 -7.45 13.56 7.77
CA LYS A 145 -7.81 12.19 8.18
C LYS A 145 -8.24 11.42 6.93
N ILE A 146 -7.99 10.10 6.92
CA ILE A 146 -8.20 9.27 5.73
C ILE A 146 -9.61 9.39 5.15
N LYS A 147 -10.65 9.43 6.00
CA LYS A 147 -12.06 9.59 5.59
C LYS A 147 -12.30 10.93 4.88
N ASP A 148 -11.78 12.02 5.42
CA ASP A 148 -11.96 13.37 4.86
C ASP A 148 -11.18 13.54 3.55
N ALA A 149 -10.00 12.91 3.45
CA ALA A 149 -9.23 12.85 2.22
C ALA A 149 -9.99 12.10 1.12
N PHE A 150 -10.54 10.92 1.43
CA PHE A 150 -11.36 10.17 0.47
C PHE A 150 -12.60 10.95 0.05
N ASN A 151 -13.28 11.61 1.00
CA ASN A 151 -14.43 12.44 0.66
C ASN A 151 -14.06 13.57 -0.30
N THR A 152 -12.90 14.22 -0.06
CA THR A 152 -12.35 15.27 -0.93
C THR A 152 -12.05 14.74 -2.34
N PHE A 153 -11.32 13.63 -2.44
CA PHE A 153 -10.94 13.01 -3.72
C PHE A 153 -12.19 12.55 -4.50
N LEU A 154 -13.09 11.83 -3.83
CA LEU A 154 -14.29 11.27 -4.45
C LEU A 154 -15.27 12.35 -4.92
N LYS A 155 -15.35 13.48 -4.21
CA LYS A 155 -16.07 14.68 -4.66
C LYS A 155 -15.49 15.24 -5.95
N GLN A 156 -14.16 15.29 -6.10
CA GLN A 156 -13.52 15.77 -7.32
C GLN A 156 -13.81 14.88 -8.53
N VAL A 157 -13.86 13.55 -8.34
CA VAL A 157 -14.16 12.60 -9.44
C VAL A 157 -15.66 12.31 -9.61
N GLY A 158 -16.52 12.81 -8.72
CA GLY A 158 -17.98 12.67 -8.81
C GLY A 158 -18.53 11.26 -8.52
N ILE A 159 -17.75 10.41 -7.82
CA ILE A 159 -18.09 9.02 -7.52
C ILE A 159 -18.40 8.87 -6.03
N THR A 160 -19.44 8.12 -5.67
CA THR A 160 -19.77 7.85 -4.26
C THR A 160 -19.60 6.37 -3.91
N PHE A 161 -19.20 6.09 -2.67
CA PHE A 161 -18.98 4.74 -2.14
C PHE A 161 -19.86 4.50 -0.91
N ARG A 162 -20.43 3.29 -0.82
CA ARG A 162 -21.16 2.80 0.34
C ARG A 162 -20.54 1.53 0.90
N LYS A 163 -20.83 1.22 2.16
CA LYS A 163 -20.59 -0.11 2.72
C LYS A 163 -21.56 -1.12 2.10
N ASP A 164 -21.03 -2.23 1.57
CA ASP A 164 -21.85 -3.36 1.15
C ASP A 164 -22.39 -4.09 2.41
N PRO A 165 -23.72 -4.31 2.54
CA PRO A 165 -24.29 -4.88 3.75
C PRO A 165 -23.89 -6.32 4.04
N GLN A 166 -23.55 -7.11 3.01
CA GLN A 166 -23.22 -8.53 3.16
C GLN A 166 -21.73 -8.71 3.48
N THR A 167 -20.88 -7.96 2.78
CA THR A 167 -19.42 -8.15 2.86
C THR A 167 -18.72 -7.12 3.73
N GLY A 168 -19.40 -6.02 4.08
CA GLY A 168 -18.81 -4.88 4.77
C GLY A 168 -17.81 -4.07 3.93
N ARG A 169 -17.59 -4.44 2.66
CA ARG A 169 -16.58 -3.83 1.80
C ARG A 169 -17.09 -2.52 1.16
N PRO A 170 -16.21 -1.55 0.85
CA PRO A 170 -16.55 -0.42 0.00
C PRO A 170 -17.11 -0.87 -1.34
N ARG A 171 -18.22 -0.27 -1.77
CA ARG A 171 -18.84 -0.51 -3.07
C ARG A 171 -19.28 0.80 -3.69
N ALA A 172 -18.85 1.05 -4.92
CA ALA A 172 -19.29 2.21 -5.68
C ALA A 172 -20.81 2.19 -5.90
N ASN A 173 -21.45 3.34 -5.78
CA ASN A 173 -22.82 3.52 -6.22
C ASN A 173 -22.86 3.62 -7.75
N LYS A 174 -23.97 3.14 -8.35
CA LYS A 174 -24.21 3.40 -9.77
C LYS A 174 -24.48 4.89 -9.94
N LEU A 175 -23.90 5.48 -10.99
CA LEU A 175 -24.09 6.89 -11.33
C LEU A 175 -25.58 7.23 -11.40
N ASN A 176 -25.99 8.31 -10.73
CA ASN A 176 -27.38 8.80 -10.67
C ASN A 176 -28.39 7.83 -10.04
N SER A 177 -27.93 6.78 -9.34
CA SER A 177 -28.83 5.99 -8.48
C SER A 177 -29.33 6.83 -7.31
N GLN A 178 -30.47 6.45 -6.73
CA GLN A 178 -31.01 7.14 -5.55
C GLN A 178 -29.96 7.34 -4.46
N LEU A 179 -29.20 6.28 -4.13
CA LEU A 179 -28.14 6.35 -3.12
C LEU A 179 -26.97 7.26 -3.50
N ASP A 180 -26.64 7.36 -4.80
CA ASP A 180 -25.61 8.29 -5.30
C ASP A 180 -26.05 9.75 -5.13
N LEU A 181 -27.29 10.06 -5.50
CA LEU A 181 -27.87 11.40 -5.40
C LEU A 181 -28.00 11.85 -3.94
N GLU A 182 -28.52 10.98 -3.07
CA GLU A 182 -28.65 11.26 -1.63
C GLU A 182 -27.29 11.51 -0.96
N GLN A 183 -26.24 10.78 -1.35
CA GLN A 183 -24.89 10.98 -0.83
C GLN A 183 -24.28 12.29 -1.32
N LYS A 184 -24.46 12.63 -2.60
CA LYS A 184 -23.96 13.89 -3.18
C LYS A 184 -24.62 15.11 -2.54
N GLU A 185 -25.94 15.06 -2.30
CA GLU A 185 -26.68 16.13 -1.62
C GLU A 185 -26.16 16.38 -0.20
N LYS A 186 -25.77 15.31 0.51
CA LYS A 186 -25.21 15.37 1.87
C LYS A 186 -23.70 15.62 1.93
N GLU A 187 -23.05 15.72 0.77
CA GLU A 187 -21.59 15.75 0.64
C GLU A 187 -20.86 14.56 1.28
N GLU A 188 -21.51 13.39 1.36
CA GLU A 188 -20.98 12.15 1.94
C GLU A 188 -20.56 11.16 0.83
N TYR A 189 -19.45 11.43 0.15
CA TYR A 189 -18.93 10.61 -0.95
C TYR A 189 -18.26 9.30 -0.48
N TRP A 190 -17.77 9.24 0.77
CA TRP A 190 -17.25 8.02 1.38
C TRP A 190 -18.09 7.60 2.59
N LYS A 191 -19.08 6.72 2.35
CA LYS A 191 -20.00 6.19 3.37
C LYS A 191 -19.76 4.69 3.63
N VAL A 192 -18.53 4.37 4.04
CA VAL A 192 -18.08 3.01 4.40
C VAL A 192 -17.91 2.86 5.90
#